data_AF-A0A0D3A3A2-F1
#
_entry.id   AF-A0A0D3A3A2-F1
#
_cell.length_a   1.000
_cell.length_b   1.000
_cell.length_c   1.000
_cell.angle_alpha   90.00
_cell.angle_beta   90.00
_cell.angle_gamma   90.00
#
_symmetry.space_group_name_H-M   'P 1'
#
loop_
_entity.id
_entity.type
_entity.pdbx_description
1 polymer ?
#
loop_
_entity_poly.entity_id
_entity_poly.type
_entity_poly.pdbx_seq_one_letter_code
_entity_poly.pdbx_strand_id
1 'polypeptide(L)'
;MEDIELLRLEKRRRKAKLKFFGLDVPNHPDFNQEGLADGFDVNNSCYPSMLVKSTWGDDYDIALYGRLGLHCHNFHKGTNFKFGRWEKYSVISTAYDYVYVTLDAKDPVSGSVFSFQTLLNEDSSPDRPVMWTTLACRIKCENAADARWDDKAVDDFYKDAIPKWSSDEELARGKKNYYVVQESELQENDWLYLFTEIAFYSKTNNVLTAPPPLEIEKVVVVTKEDTEEGHEKLKAHNAIFYVSYKYNGESSEWAGDHNAVIRKTMDGKPGHMYIEVAATAD
;
A
#
# COMPACT_ATOMS: atom_id res chain seq x y z
N MET A 1 -15.41 -18.79 14.48
CA MET A 1 -15.71 -19.35 13.14
C MET A 1 -16.81 -18.55 12.44
N GLU A 2 -17.85 -18.07 13.15
CA GLU A 2 -18.88 -17.18 12.58
C GLU A 2 -18.34 -15.79 12.18
N ASP A 3 -17.41 -15.20 12.95
CA ASP A 3 -16.87 -13.86 12.65
C ASP A 3 -16.00 -13.77 11.39
N ILE A 4 -15.20 -14.81 11.08
CA ILE A 4 -14.37 -14.83 9.86
C ILE A 4 -15.25 -14.89 8.60
N GLU A 5 -16.33 -15.66 8.64
CA GLU A 5 -17.31 -15.68 7.54
C GLU A 5 -18.06 -14.35 7.42
N LEU A 6 -18.32 -13.68 8.54
CA LEU A 6 -18.91 -12.34 8.55
C LEU A 6 -17.97 -11.30 7.93
N LEU A 7 -16.68 -11.31 8.28
CA LEU A 7 -15.64 -10.45 7.70
C LEU A 7 -15.45 -10.72 6.20
N ARG A 8 -15.46 -12.00 5.78
CA ARG A 8 -15.41 -12.39 4.37
C ARG A 8 -16.64 -11.89 3.61
N LEU A 9 -17.83 -12.00 4.20
CA LEU A 9 -19.08 -11.48 3.62
C LEU A 9 -19.04 -9.96 3.51
N GLU A 10 -18.51 -9.27 4.52
CA GLU A 10 -18.38 -7.82 4.51
C GLU A 10 -17.37 -7.35 3.46
N LYS A 11 -16.23 -8.04 3.30
CA LYS A 11 -15.27 -7.81 2.21
C LYS A 11 -15.91 -8.02 0.84
N ARG A 12 -16.69 -9.11 0.65
CA ARG A 12 -17.45 -9.33 -0.59
C ARG A 12 -18.46 -8.22 -0.84
N ARG A 13 -19.15 -7.73 0.21
CA ARG A 13 -20.08 -6.59 0.13
C ARG A 13 -19.36 -5.28 -0.18
N ARG A 14 -18.17 -5.02 0.39
CA ARG A 14 -17.35 -3.83 0.11
C ARG A 14 -16.82 -3.87 -1.32
N LYS A 15 -16.25 -5.00 -1.76
CA LYS A 15 -15.87 -5.20 -3.18
C LYS A 15 -17.07 -5.05 -4.12
N ALA A 16 -18.25 -5.53 -3.74
CA ALA A 16 -19.47 -5.33 -4.51
C ALA A 16 -19.93 -3.86 -4.50
N LYS A 17 -19.84 -3.14 -3.36
CA LYS A 17 -20.13 -1.70 -3.28
C LYS A 17 -19.15 -0.87 -4.11
N LEU A 18 -17.85 -1.20 -4.08
CA LEU A 18 -16.81 -0.62 -4.95
C LEU A 18 -17.19 -0.70 -6.44
N LYS A 19 -17.87 -1.78 -6.86
CA LYS A 19 -18.36 -1.96 -8.23
C LYS A 19 -19.63 -1.16 -8.56
N PHE A 20 -20.38 -0.68 -7.56
CA PHE A 20 -21.72 -0.10 -7.73
C PHE A 20 -21.82 1.40 -7.43
N PHE A 21 -20.71 2.11 -7.16
CA PHE A 21 -20.72 3.58 -7.02
C PHE A 21 -20.77 4.29 -8.39
N GLY A 22 -21.90 4.11 -9.07
CA GLY A 22 -22.22 4.78 -10.33
C GLY A 22 -23.69 4.57 -10.65
N LEU A 23 -24.59 5.27 -9.93
CA LEU A 23 -26.02 5.27 -10.25
C LEU A 23 -26.52 6.65 -10.67
N ASP A 24 -27.11 6.61 -11.86
CA ASP A 24 -28.06 7.49 -12.55
C ASP A 24 -27.67 8.94 -12.86
N VAL A 25 -27.26 9.15 -14.13
CA VAL A 25 -27.60 10.36 -14.89
C VAL A 25 -28.01 9.95 -16.31
N PRO A 26 -29.17 10.40 -16.83
CA PRO A 26 -29.52 10.21 -18.23
C PRO A 26 -28.78 11.21 -19.11
N ASN A 27 -28.38 10.72 -20.29
CA ASN A 27 -27.83 11.41 -21.46
C ASN A 27 -26.31 11.67 -21.49
N HIS A 28 -25.72 11.13 -22.55
CA HIS A 28 -24.33 11.22 -23.01
C HIS A 28 -23.63 12.57 -22.78
N PRO A 29 -22.39 12.51 -22.28
CA PRO A 29 -21.29 13.30 -22.82
C PRO A 29 -20.22 12.41 -23.47
N ASP A 30 -19.62 12.90 -24.55
CA ASP A 30 -18.29 12.45 -24.98
C ASP A 30 -17.30 12.83 -23.86
N PHE A 31 -16.76 11.86 -23.12
CA PHE A 31 -15.78 12.12 -22.05
C PHE A 31 -14.35 12.29 -22.56
N ASN A 32 -14.17 12.55 -23.86
CA ASN A 32 -12.94 13.07 -24.45
C ASN A 32 -12.75 14.56 -24.11
N GLN A 33 -12.97 14.95 -22.86
CA GLN A 33 -12.70 16.31 -22.38
C GLN A 33 -11.23 16.43 -21.99
N GLU A 34 -10.54 17.44 -22.53
CA GLU A 34 -9.27 17.93 -22.02
C GLU A 34 -9.40 18.18 -20.50
N GLY A 35 -8.41 17.81 -19.68
CA GLY A 35 -8.51 18.01 -18.22
C GLY A 35 -8.77 16.77 -17.36
N LEU A 36 -9.10 15.62 -17.94
CA LEU A 36 -9.52 14.43 -17.17
C LEU A 36 -8.54 13.27 -17.29
N ALA A 37 -8.06 12.76 -16.16
CA ALA A 37 -7.21 11.57 -16.15
C ALA A 37 -8.04 10.27 -16.17
N ASP A 38 -7.67 9.35 -17.07
CA ASP A 38 -8.30 8.03 -17.18
C ASP A 38 -8.20 7.25 -15.84
N GLY A 39 -9.29 6.59 -15.47
CA GLY A 39 -9.48 5.92 -14.18
C GLY A 39 -9.65 6.87 -12.97
N PHE A 40 -8.90 7.97 -12.89
CA PHE A 40 -8.98 8.90 -11.75
C PHE A 40 -10.19 9.84 -11.80
N ASP A 41 -10.44 10.45 -12.96
CA ASP A 41 -11.53 11.41 -13.16
C ASP A 41 -12.68 10.80 -13.99
N VAL A 42 -12.38 9.81 -14.85
CA VAL A 42 -13.37 9.11 -15.68
C VAL A 42 -13.26 7.61 -15.43
N ASN A 43 -14.39 6.97 -15.13
CA ASN A 43 -14.51 5.53 -15.10
C ASN A 43 -14.99 5.01 -16.47
N ASN A 44 -14.06 4.41 -17.22
CA ASN A 44 -14.30 3.81 -18.53
C ASN A 44 -14.70 2.32 -18.46
N SER A 45 -14.81 1.72 -17.28
CA SER A 45 -15.20 0.31 -17.13
C SER A 45 -16.70 0.07 -17.25
N CYS A 46 -17.51 1.13 -17.31
CA CYS A 46 -18.96 1.09 -17.47
C CYS A 46 -19.35 1.77 -18.78
N TYR A 47 -20.43 1.30 -19.42
CA TYR A 47 -21.02 1.99 -20.56
C TYR A 47 -22.41 2.56 -20.19
N PRO A 48 -22.65 3.87 -20.35
CA PRO A 48 -21.68 4.89 -20.78
C PRO A 48 -20.60 5.11 -19.71
N SER A 49 -19.43 5.63 -20.11
CA SER A 49 -18.40 6.08 -19.16
C SER A 49 -18.99 7.07 -18.16
N MET A 50 -18.41 7.16 -16.97
CA MET A 50 -18.95 8.02 -15.91
C MET A 50 -17.86 8.88 -15.29
N LEU A 51 -18.19 10.13 -14.93
CA LEU A 51 -17.31 10.96 -14.11
C LEU A 51 -17.24 10.43 -12.68
N VAL A 52 -16.03 10.29 -12.18
CA VAL A 52 -15.77 9.94 -10.79
C VAL A 52 -15.92 11.20 -9.94
N LYS A 53 -17.04 11.29 -9.22
CA LYS A 53 -17.36 12.43 -8.35
C LYS A 53 -16.56 12.37 -7.06
N SER A 54 -16.12 13.52 -6.57
CA SER A 54 -15.57 13.66 -5.22
C SER A 54 -16.65 13.42 -4.18
N THR A 55 -16.55 12.31 -3.47
CA THR A 55 -17.44 11.98 -2.36
C THR A 55 -16.84 12.37 -1.01
N TRP A 56 -15.50 12.38 -0.93
CA TRP A 56 -14.71 12.50 0.30
C TRP A 56 -15.06 11.41 1.32
N GLY A 57 -14.05 10.83 1.96
CA GLY A 57 -14.32 9.89 3.04
C GLY A 57 -13.08 9.42 3.76
N ASP A 58 -13.29 8.43 4.61
CA ASP A 58 -12.35 7.93 5.61
C ASP A 58 -12.22 6.40 5.61
N ASP A 59 -12.72 5.74 4.56
CA ASP A 59 -12.50 4.30 4.32
C ASP A 59 -11.00 4.00 4.47
N TYR A 60 -10.66 3.24 5.51
CA TYR A 60 -9.29 3.14 5.99
C TYR A 60 -8.38 2.31 5.05
N ASP A 61 -8.93 1.31 4.38
CA ASP A 61 -8.24 0.57 3.31
C ASP A 61 -7.87 1.48 2.13
N ILE A 62 -8.79 2.34 1.68
CA ILE A 62 -8.51 3.35 0.66
C ILE A 62 -7.44 4.35 1.14
N ALA A 63 -7.48 4.73 2.42
CA ALA A 63 -6.43 5.56 3.01
C ALA A 63 -5.06 4.86 3.00
N LEU A 64 -4.98 3.56 3.30
CA LEU A 64 -3.73 2.79 3.19
C LEU A 64 -3.16 2.81 1.77
N TYR A 65 -4.01 2.62 0.75
CA TYR A 65 -3.61 2.69 -0.65
C TYR A 65 -3.01 4.07 -0.99
N GLY A 66 -3.72 5.14 -0.60
CA GLY A 66 -3.26 6.51 -0.79
C GLY A 66 -1.94 6.81 -0.08
N ARG A 67 -1.81 6.38 1.19
CA ARG A 67 -0.60 6.54 2.01
C ARG A 67 0.60 5.79 1.43
N LEU A 68 0.40 4.57 0.91
CA LEU A 68 1.46 3.82 0.23
C LEU A 68 1.94 4.55 -1.02
N GLY A 69 1.03 5.08 -1.83
CA GLY A 69 1.42 5.86 -3.01
C GLY A 69 2.17 7.15 -2.63
N LEU A 70 1.74 7.84 -1.58
CA LEU A 70 2.43 9.02 -1.10
C LEU A 70 3.84 8.68 -0.58
N HIS A 71 3.99 7.57 0.14
CA HIS A 71 5.30 7.05 0.54
C HIS A 71 6.18 6.74 -0.67
N CYS A 72 5.66 6.06 -1.70
CA CYS A 72 6.39 5.76 -2.92
C CYS A 72 6.90 7.03 -3.63
N HIS A 73 6.10 8.10 -3.68
CA HIS A 73 6.55 9.38 -4.22
C HIS A 73 7.62 10.04 -3.36
N ASN A 74 7.39 10.12 -2.05
CA ASN A 74 8.34 10.68 -1.09
C ASN A 74 9.70 9.99 -1.16
N PHE A 75 9.68 8.66 -1.23
CA PHE A 75 10.88 7.83 -1.37
C PHE A 75 11.64 8.17 -2.66
N HIS A 76 10.96 8.25 -3.81
CA HIS A 76 11.61 8.54 -5.10
C HIS A 76 12.09 9.99 -5.25
N LYS A 77 11.40 10.95 -4.63
CA LYS A 77 11.66 12.39 -4.83
C LYS A 77 12.39 13.06 -3.67
N GLY A 78 12.60 12.36 -2.56
CA GLY A 78 13.14 12.94 -1.33
C GLY A 78 12.21 14.01 -0.72
N THR A 79 10.90 13.90 -0.94
CA THR A 79 9.89 14.80 -0.36
C THR A 79 9.34 14.21 0.95
N ASN A 80 8.55 14.99 1.68
CA ASN A 80 7.91 14.56 2.93
C ASN A 80 6.43 14.95 3.00
N PHE A 81 5.70 14.73 1.91
CA PHE A 81 4.28 15.03 1.86
C PHE A 81 3.51 14.14 2.83
N LYS A 82 2.53 14.72 3.52
CA LYS A 82 1.68 14.05 4.49
C LYS A 82 0.28 13.84 3.94
N PHE A 83 -0.30 12.68 4.24
CA PHE A 83 -1.65 12.34 3.82
C PHE A 83 -2.67 13.18 4.61
N GLY A 84 -3.63 13.77 3.92
CA GLY A 84 -4.79 14.43 4.51
C GLY A 84 -5.99 13.49 4.59
N ARG A 85 -6.66 13.31 3.46
CA ARG A 85 -7.82 12.41 3.28
C ARG A 85 -7.97 12.06 1.81
N TRP A 86 -8.70 11.01 1.48
CA TRP A 86 -9.02 10.73 0.08
C TRP A 86 -10.21 11.58 -0.39
N GLU A 87 -10.13 12.08 -1.62
CA GLU A 87 -11.15 12.91 -2.27
C GLU A 87 -12.20 12.04 -3.00
N LYS A 88 -11.68 11.06 -3.73
CA LYS A 88 -12.43 10.10 -4.54
C LYS A 88 -11.56 8.91 -4.86
N TYR A 89 -12.21 7.80 -5.19
CA TYR A 89 -11.56 6.69 -5.82
C TYR A 89 -12.47 6.04 -6.86
N SER A 90 -11.88 5.32 -7.79
CA SER A 90 -12.59 4.40 -8.68
C SER A 90 -11.88 3.06 -8.68
N VAL A 91 -12.61 2.01 -9.04
CA VAL A 91 -12.06 0.66 -9.15
C VAL A 91 -12.41 0.05 -10.49
N ILE A 92 -11.39 -0.45 -11.18
CA ILE A 92 -11.51 -1.19 -12.43
C ILE A 92 -11.08 -2.63 -12.14
N SER A 93 -12.04 -3.54 -12.11
CA SER A 93 -11.78 -4.97 -11.94
C SER A 93 -11.60 -5.64 -13.31
N THR A 94 -10.43 -6.22 -13.54
CA THR A 94 -10.13 -7.09 -14.69
C THR A 94 -9.76 -8.49 -14.17
N ALA A 95 -8.61 -9.04 -14.57
CA ALA A 95 -7.99 -10.16 -13.87
C ALA A 95 -7.47 -9.73 -12.47
N TYR A 96 -7.20 -8.43 -12.30
CA TYR A 96 -6.79 -7.80 -11.04
C TYR A 96 -7.66 -6.58 -10.73
N ASP A 97 -7.65 -6.11 -9.48
CA ASP A 97 -8.37 -4.91 -9.07
C ASP A 97 -7.44 -3.68 -9.14
N TYR A 98 -7.71 -2.77 -10.07
CA TYR A 98 -7.00 -1.49 -10.16
C TYR A 98 -7.78 -0.42 -9.41
N VAL A 99 -7.17 0.19 -8.40
CA VAL A 99 -7.76 1.23 -7.57
C VAL A 99 -7.09 2.57 -7.87
N TYR A 100 -7.87 3.50 -8.39
CA TYR A 100 -7.44 4.86 -8.73
C TYR A 100 -7.88 5.78 -7.60
N VAL A 101 -6.95 6.25 -6.77
CA VAL A 101 -7.25 7.12 -5.61
C VAL A 101 -6.77 8.53 -5.92
N THR A 102 -7.64 9.52 -5.72
CA THR A 102 -7.25 10.94 -5.60
C THR A 102 -7.36 11.36 -4.14
N LEU A 103 -6.34 12.02 -3.59
CA LEU A 103 -6.24 12.39 -2.18
C LEU A 103 -5.65 13.78 -1.96
N ASP A 104 -5.97 14.40 -0.83
CA ASP A 104 -5.31 15.60 -0.33
C ASP A 104 -3.93 15.23 0.22
N ALA A 105 -2.87 15.81 -0.35
CA ALA A 105 -1.53 15.77 0.19
C ALA A 105 -1.13 17.15 0.72
N LYS A 106 -0.46 17.18 1.88
CA LYS A 106 0.04 18.39 2.52
C LYS A 106 1.56 18.40 2.50
N ASP A 107 2.14 19.49 2.00
CA ASP A 107 3.56 19.77 2.21
C ASP A 107 3.75 20.42 3.59
N PRO A 108 4.47 19.77 4.53
CA PRO A 108 4.68 20.33 5.86
C PRO A 108 5.59 21.57 5.84
N VAL A 109 6.41 21.76 4.80
CA VAL A 109 7.35 22.90 4.72
C VAL A 109 6.62 24.17 4.29
N SER A 110 5.85 24.11 3.20
CA SER A 110 5.08 25.27 2.72
C SER A 110 3.70 25.43 3.35
N GLY A 111 3.18 24.36 3.98
CA GLY A 111 1.79 24.29 4.45
C GLY A 111 0.76 24.10 3.33
N SER A 112 1.20 23.99 2.08
CA SER A 112 0.33 23.85 0.91
C SER A 112 -0.39 22.51 0.91
N VAL A 113 -1.66 22.52 0.47
CA VAL A 113 -2.46 21.32 0.24
C VAL A 113 -2.75 21.22 -1.25
N PHE A 114 -2.59 20.03 -1.82
CA PHE A 114 -2.80 19.77 -3.24
C PHE A 114 -3.31 18.35 -3.48
N SER A 115 -4.00 18.15 -4.60
CA SER A 115 -4.47 16.83 -5.01
C SER A 115 -3.31 15.95 -5.49
N PHE A 116 -3.31 14.71 -5.02
CA PHE A 116 -2.35 13.68 -5.35
C PHE A 116 -3.08 12.43 -5.87
N GLN A 117 -2.47 11.72 -6.80
CA GLN A 117 -3.03 10.56 -7.46
C GLN A 117 -2.18 9.32 -7.19
N THR A 118 -2.83 8.27 -6.71
CA THR A 118 -2.26 6.93 -6.55
C THR A 118 -3.02 5.92 -7.40
N LEU A 119 -2.35 5.25 -8.34
CA LEU A 119 -2.86 4.05 -8.99
C LEU A 119 -2.27 2.84 -8.28
N LEU A 120 -3.11 2.01 -7.71
CA LEU A 120 -2.75 0.76 -7.06
C LEU A 120 -3.33 -0.42 -7.84
N ASN A 121 -2.53 -1.46 -8.04
CA ASN A 121 -3.00 -2.80 -8.40
C ASN A 121 -3.05 -3.67 -7.13
N GLU A 122 -4.23 -4.17 -6.81
CA GLU A 122 -4.57 -4.98 -5.64
C GLU A 122 -4.77 -6.44 -6.07
N ASP A 123 -3.77 -7.30 -5.83
CA ASP A 123 -3.80 -8.73 -6.16
C ASP A 123 -3.97 -9.63 -4.91
N SER A 124 -4.50 -9.08 -3.81
CA SER A 124 -4.72 -9.86 -2.59
C SER A 124 -6.04 -10.63 -2.66
N SER A 125 -6.05 -11.84 -2.09
CA SER A 125 -7.25 -12.70 -1.99
C SER A 125 -7.43 -13.20 -0.55
N PRO A 126 -8.55 -13.84 -0.19
CA PRO A 126 -8.69 -14.43 1.15
C PRO A 126 -7.60 -15.46 1.49
N ASP A 127 -7.05 -16.13 0.46
CA ASP A 127 -6.02 -17.16 0.60
C ASP A 127 -4.63 -16.66 0.16
N ARG A 128 -4.53 -15.37 -0.22
CA ARG A 128 -3.28 -14.74 -0.64
C ARG A 128 -3.05 -13.49 0.22
N PRO A 129 -1.89 -13.40 0.89
CA PRO A 129 -1.57 -12.22 1.68
C PRO A 129 -1.48 -10.98 0.77
N VAL A 130 -1.27 -9.83 1.40
CA VAL A 130 -1.15 -8.55 0.69
C VAL A 130 -0.11 -8.64 -0.43
N MET A 131 -0.54 -8.29 -1.65
CA MET A 131 0.31 -8.14 -2.84
C MET A 131 -0.14 -6.87 -3.58
N TRP A 132 0.51 -5.75 -3.26
CA TRP A 132 0.13 -4.41 -3.70
C TRP A 132 1.19 -3.82 -4.61
N THR A 133 0.78 -3.34 -5.78
CA THR A 133 1.67 -2.60 -6.68
C THR A 133 1.16 -1.19 -6.86
N THR A 134 1.92 -0.19 -6.43
CA THR A 134 1.70 1.17 -6.92
C THR A 134 2.26 1.27 -8.34
N LEU A 135 1.50 1.87 -9.26
CA LEU A 135 1.85 2.04 -10.68
C LEU A 135 1.80 3.52 -11.10
N ALA A 136 1.28 4.39 -10.24
CA ALA A 136 1.44 5.83 -10.36
C ALA A 136 1.33 6.45 -8.98
N CYS A 137 2.24 7.39 -8.67
CA CYS A 137 2.28 8.13 -7.41
C CYS A 137 2.75 9.55 -7.71
N ARG A 138 1.80 10.46 -7.93
CA ARG A 138 2.12 11.79 -8.48
C ARG A 138 1.15 12.87 -8.00
N ILE A 139 1.63 14.11 -8.00
CA ILE A 139 0.76 15.28 -7.95
C ILE A 139 -0.21 15.18 -9.13
N LYS A 140 -1.50 15.51 -8.90
CA LYS A 140 -2.57 15.35 -9.88
C LYS A 140 -2.18 15.95 -11.23
N CYS A 141 -2.33 15.16 -12.29
CA CYS A 141 -2.13 15.58 -13.67
C CYS A 141 -3.00 14.75 -14.64
N GLU A 142 -3.08 15.19 -15.89
CA GLU A 142 -3.94 14.59 -16.92
C GLU A 142 -3.28 13.43 -17.67
N ASN A 143 -1.96 13.28 -17.55
CA ASN A 143 -1.21 12.26 -18.28
C ASN A 143 -1.68 10.84 -17.93
N ALA A 144 -1.71 9.93 -18.89
CA ALA A 144 -1.93 8.51 -18.59
C ALA A 144 -0.86 7.99 -17.61
N ALA A 145 -1.24 7.04 -16.76
CA ALA A 145 -0.29 6.31 -15.91
C ALA A 145 0.40 5.20 -16.72
N ASP A 146 1.69 4.95 -16.48
CA ASP A 146 2.33 3.72 -16.96
C ASP A 146 1.88 2.56 -16.06
N ALA A 147 0.77 1.92 -16.40
CA ALA A 147 0.23 0.84 -15.58
C ALA A 147 1.02 -0.49 -15.67
N ARG A 148 2.24 -0.50 -16.25
CA ARG A 148 2.96 -1.73 -16.56
C ARG A 148 4.21 -1.90 -15.70
N TRP A 149 4.19 -2.89 -14.81
CA TRP A 149 5.35 -3.32 -14.04
C TRP A 149 6.44 -3.94 -14.92
N ASP A 150 7.70 -3.58 -14.68
CA ASP A 150 8.87 -4.21 -15.32
C ASP A 150 9.56 -5.23 -14.40
N ASP A 151 9.05 -6.46 -14.41
CA ASP A 151 9.61 -7.56 -13.63
C ASP A 151 11.10 -7.85 -13.93
N LYS A 152 11.58 -7.51 -15.13
CA LYS A 152 12.98 -7.75 -15.52
C LYS A 152 13.96 -6.82 -14.82
N ALA A 153 13.49 -5.66 -14.35
CA ALA A 153 14.31 -4.67 -13.66
C ALA A 153 14.54 -5.03 -12.18
N VAL A 154 13.70 -5.89 -11.60
CA VAL A 154 13.87 -6.38 -10.22
C VAL A 154 14.98 -7.42 -10.19
N ASP A 155 15.85 -7.36 -9.17
CA ASP A 155 16.91 -8.36 -8.99
C ASP A 155 16.32 -9.72 -8.59
N ASP A 156 16.84 -10.80 -9.17
CA ASP A 156 16.32 -12.16 -8.96
C ASP A 156 16.33 -12.59 -7.48
N PHE A 157 17.23 -12.03 -6.65
CA PHE A 157 17.23 -12.26 -5.20
C PHE A 157 15.89 -11.92 -4.53
N TYR A 158 15.16 -10.94 -5.07
CA TYR A 158 13.89 -10.49 -4.52
C TYR A 158 12.68 -11.12 -5.22
N LYS A 159 12.88 -11.99 -6.21
CA LYS A 159 11.80 -12.68 -6.95
C LYS A 159 11.45 -14.07 -6.41
N ASP A 160 12.36 -14.67 -5.64
CA ASP A 160 12.10 -15.94 -4.98
C ASP A 160 10.94 -15.84 -3.98
N ALA A 161 10.39 -16.97 -3.54
CA ALA A 161 9.33 -16.98 -2.54
C ALA A 161 9.68 -16.11 -1.32
N ILE A 162 8.71 -15.33 -0.83
CA ILE A 162 8.91 -14.48 0.35
C ILE A 162 9.43 -15.33 1.52
N PRO A 163 10.50 -14.89 2.23
CA PRO A 163 11.03 -15.65 3.33
C PRO A 163 9.99 -15.84 4.43
N LYS A 164 10.05 -16.99 5.08
CA LYS A 164 9.32 -17.18 6.35
C LYS A 164 9.99 -16.38 7.44
N TRP A 165 9.23 -16.11 8.50
CA TRP A 165 9.79 -15.60 9.74
C TRP A 165 10.93 -16.51 10.22
N SER A 166 12.03 -15.92 10.67
CA SER A 166 13.22 -16.61 11.17
C SER A 166 13.69 -15.89 12.42
N SER A 167 14.33 -16.62 13.34
CA SER A 167 14.84 -16.02 14.56
C SER A 167 15.98 -15.05 14.26
N ASP A 168 16.19 -14.08 15.15
CA ASP A 168 17.30 -13.13 15.04
C ASP A 168 18.66 -13.81 14.89
N GLU A 169 18.86 -14.92 15.60
CA GLU A 169 20.11 -15.67 15.55
C GLU A 169 20.32 -16.34 14.20
N GLU A 170 19.26 -16.82 13.55
CA GLU A 170 19.35 -17.41 12.21
C GLU A 170 19.57 -16.34 11.14
N LEU A 171 18.91 -15.19 11.26
CA LEU A 171 19.16 -14.01 10.42
C LEU A 171 20.62 -13.55 10.55
N ALA A 172 21.13 -13.50 11.79
CA ALA A 172 22.48 -13.08 12.12
C ALA A 172 23.57 -14.07 11.70
N ARG A 173 23.32 -15.37 11.86
CA ARG A 173 24.25 -16.43 11.45
C ARG A 173 24.36 -16.54 9.93
N GLY A 174 23.34 -16.09 9.20
CA GLY A 174 23.22 -16.30 7.77
C GLY A 174 23.92 -15.27 6.87
N LYS A 175 23.92 -13.97 7.20
CA LYS A 175 24.35 -12.90 6.25
C LYS A 175 24.88 -11.64 6.95
N LYS A 176 25.80 -10.91 6.30
CA LYS A 176 26.26 -9.56 6.72
C LYS A 176 25.27 -8.43 6.41
N ASN A 177 24.14 -8.75 5.78
CA ASN A 177 23.31 -7.74 5.12
C ASN A 177 22.02 -7.41 5.87
N TYR A 178 21.95 -7.75 7.17
CA TYR A 178 20.82 -7.40 8.03
C TYR A 178 21.17 -6.22 8.94
N TYR A 179 20.18 -5.39 9.24
CA TYR A 179 20.29 -4.25 10.13
C TYR A 179 19.11 -4.21 11.09
N VAL A 180 19.38 -4.08 12.39
CA VAL A 180 18.34 -3.85 13.39
C VAL A 180 18.13 -2.36 13.53
N VAL A 181 16.93 -1.90 13.19
CA VAL A 181 16.57 -0.47 13.22
C VAL A 181 16.53 0.01 14.67
N GLN A 182 17.15 1.16 14.92
CA GLN A 182 17.17 1.78 16.24
C GLN A 182 15.86 2.51 16.53
N GLU A 183 15.52 2.64 17.81
CA GLU A 183 14.27 3.30 18.23
C GLU A 183 14.18 4.76 17.74
N SER A 184 15.31 5.49 17.73
CA SER A 184 15.37 6.85 17.17
C SER A 184 15.02 6.90 15.69
N GLU A 185 15.42 5.87 14.93
CA GLU A 185 15.16 5.80 13.49
C GLU A 185 13.72 5.40 13.18
N LEU A 186 13.05 4.66 14.07
CA LEU A 186 11.61 4.36 13.93
C LEU A 186 10.78 5.64 13.92
N GLN A 187 11.15 6.64 14.73
CA GLN A 187 10.47 7.94 14.79
C GLN A 187 10.72 8.78 13.52
N GLU A 188 11.92 8.69 12.95
CA GLU A 188 12.28 9.39 11.71
C GLU A 188 11.67 8.71 10.47
N ASN A 189 11.39 7.42 10.55
CA ASN A 189 10.86 6.59 9.48
C ASN A 189 9.42 6.14 9.77
N ASP A 190 8.51 7.11 9.88
CA ASP A 190 7.07 6.90 10.13
C ASP A 190 6.40 5.91 9.13
N TRP A 191 6.97 5.77 7.94
CA TRP A 191 6.54 4.79 6.94
C TRP A 191 6.75 3.32 7.36
N LEU A 192 7.63 3.02 8.32
CA LEU A 192 7.72 1.68 8.92
C LEU A 192 6.44 1.33 9.69
N TYR A 193 5.79 2.32 10.28
CA TYR A 193 4.47 2.15 10.87
C TYR A 193 3.43 1.83 9.79
N LEU A 194 3.47 2.54 8.65
CA LEU A 194 2.60 2.24 7.52
C LEU A 194 2.79 0.79 7.02
N PHE A 195 4.02 0.30 6.92
CA PHE A 195 4.27 -1.09 6.50
C PHE A 195 3.72 -2.09 7.52
N THR A 196 3.87 -1.79 8.82
CA THR A 196 3.27 -2.59 9.89
C THR A 196 1.73 -2.59 9.82
N GLU A 197 1.10 -1.45 9.55
CA GLU A 197 -0.36 -1.35 9.33
C GLU A 197 -0.81 -2.20 8.14
N ILE A 198 -0.05 -2.21 7.04
CA ILE A 198 -0.32 -3.05 5.85
C ILE A 198 -0.16 -4.54 6.17
N ALA A 199 0.85 -4.92 6.94
CA ALA A 199 1.02 -6.30 7.38
C ALA A 199 -0.14 -6.75 8.28
N PHE A 200 -0.57 -5.89 9.20
CA PHE A 200 -1.73 -6.16 10.05
C PHE A 200 -3.02 -6.26 9.21
N TYR A 201 -3.21 -5.38 8.22
CA TYR A 201 -4.31 -5.46 7.26
C TYR A 201 -4.36 -6.82 6.55
N SER A 202 -3.20 -7.35 6.13
CA SER A 202 -3.11 -8.69 5.55
C SER A 202 -3.57 -9.78 6.52
N LYS A 203 -3.22 -9.65 7.81
CA LYS A 203 -3.57 -10.61 8.86
C LYS A 203 -5.07 -10.62 9.17
N THR A 204 -5.73 -9.46 9.11
CA THR A 204 -7.18 -9.33 9.36
C THR A 204 -8.05 -9.69 8.15
N ASN A 205 -7.55 -10.54 7.25
CA ASN A 205 -8.21 -10.91 5.99
C ASN A 205 -8.54 -9.71 5.08
N ASN A 206 -7.74 -8.64 5.17
CA ASN A 206 -7.91 -7.39 4.43
C ASN A 206 -9.17 -6.63 4.87
N VAL A 207 -9.45 -6.63 6.18
CA VAL A 207 -10.55 -5.86 6.78
C VAL A 207 -10.00 -5.01 7.91
N LEU A 208 -9.92 -3.70 7.68
CA LEU A 208 -9.70 -2.69 8.71
C LEU A 208 -10.67 -1.53 8.46
N THR A 209 -11.23 -0.98 9.52
CA THR A 209 -12.16 0.17 9.47
C THR A 209 -11.58 1.43 10.09
N ALA A 210 -10.47 1.30 10.81
CA ALA A 210 -9.81 2.38 11.52
C ALA A 210 -8.32 2.06 11.68
N PRO A 211 -7.48 3.07 12.00
CA PRO A 211 -6.09 2.85 12.35
C PRO A 211 -5.97 1.84 13.51
N PRO A 212 -5.24 0.73 13.34
CA PRO A 212 -5.06 -0.25 14.39
C PRO A 212 -4.08 0.30 15.45
N PRO A 213 -4.32 0.08 16.75
CA PRO A 213 -3.40 0.49 17.83
C PRO A 213 -2.21 -0.48 17.90
N LEU A 214 -1.27 -0.33 16.96
CA LEU A 214 -0.05 -1.14 16.88
C LEU A 214 1.10 -0.46 17.61
N GLU A 215 1.95 -1.27 18.23
CA GLU A 215 3.20 -0.87 18.86
C GLU A 215 4.34 -1.67 18.21
N ILE A 216 5.26 -1.00 17.51
CA ILE A 216 6.42 -1.68 16.91
C ILE A 216 7.43 -1.97 18.01
N GLU A 217 7.78 -3.23 18.18
CA GLU A 217 8.81 -3.65 19.14
C GLU A 217 10.18 -3.74 18.49
N LYS A 218 10.23 -4.23 17.24
CA LYS A 218 11.49 -4.44 16.53
C LYS A 218 11.29 -4.46 15.03
N VAL A 219 12.25 -3.85 14.31
CA VAL A 219 12.37 -3.98 12.86
C VAL A 219 13.78 -4.44 12.49
N VAL A 220 13.87 -5.46 11.65
CA VAL A 220 15.11 -5.89 11.00
C VAL A 220 14.97 -5.72 9.49
N VAL A 221 15.92 -5.05 8.87
CA VAL A 221 15.97 -4.81 7.42
C VAL A 221 17.07 -5.67 6.81
N VAL A 222 16.72 -6.42 5.76
CA VAL A 222 17.65 -7.25 4.99
C VAL A 222 17.68 -6.76 3.56
N THR A 223 18.89 -6.55 3.04
CA THR A 223 19.15 -6.14 1.66
C THR A 223 20.12 -7.12 1.00
N LYS A 224 20.16 -7.14 -0.34
CA LYS A 224 21.18 -7.89 -1.09
C LYS A 224 22.52 -7.17 -1.01
N GLU A 225 22.46 -5.85 -1.05
CA GLU A 225 23.60 -4.95 -1.05
C GLU A 225 24.27 -4.95 0.34
N ASP A 226 25.58 -5.19 0.35
CA ASP A 226 26.37 -4.97 1.55
C ASP A 226 26.66 -3.46 1.65
N THR A 227 26.21 -2.84 2.75
CA THR A 227 26.41 -1.40 3.00
C THR A 227 27.13 -1.29 4.32
N GLU A 228 28.22 -0.52 4.37
CA GLU A 228 29.02 -0.37 5.60
C GLU A 228 28.20 0.28 6.71
N GLU A 229 27.28 1.18 6.34
CA GLU A 229 26.34 1.83 7.24
C GLU A 229 24.99 1.10 7.19
N GLY A 230 24.60 0.52 8.32
CA GLY A 230 23.37 -0.28 8.40
C GLY A 230 22.09 0.52 8.14
N HIS A 231 22.05 1.79 8.58
CA HIS A 231 20.89 2.68 8.40
C HIS A 231 20.60 3.02 6.93
N GLU A 232 21.61 3.00 6.06
CA GLU A 232 21.43 3.21 4.62
C GLU A 232 20.55 2.11 3.98
N LYS A 233 20.40 0.95 4.63
CA LYS A 233 19.47 -0.11 4.17
C LYS A 233 18.01 0.34 4.21
N LEU A 234 17.64 1.31 5.05
CA LEU A 234 16.30 1.90 5.06
C LEU A 234 15.99 2.70 3.78
N LYS A 235 17.03 3.17 3.08
CA LYS A 235 16.93 3.90 1.81
C LYS A 235 17.05 2.98 0.59
N ALA A 236 17.20 1.67 0.79
CA ALA A 236 17.34 0.72 -0.32
C ALA A 236 16.05 0.64 -1.15
N HIS A 237 16.18 0.58 -2.47
CA HIS A 237 15.04 0.41 -3.38
C HIS A 237 14.31 -0.91 -3.12
N ASN A 238 15.08 -1.98 -2.87
CA ASN A 238 14.58 -3.31 -2.60
C ASN A 238 15.06 -3.74 -1.20
N ALA A 239 14.15 -4.26 -0.38
CA ALA A 239 14.47 -4.70 0.96
C ALA A 239 13.42 -5.69 1.49
N ILE A 240 13.82 -6.51 2.44
CA ILE A 240 12.94 -7.38 3.22
C ILE A 240 12.95 -6.90 4.66
N PHE A 241 11.78 -6.68 5.22
CA PHE A 241 11.56 -6.20 6.58
C PHE A 241 10.96 -7.33 7.41
N TYR A 242 11.58 -7.58 8.56
CA TYR A 242 11.06 -8.44 9.62
C TYR A 242 10.60 -7.53 10.74
N VAL A 243 9.29 -7.51 11.00
CA VAL A 243 8.69 -6.62 11.98
C VAL A 243 8.06 -7.45 13.09
N SER A 244 8.48 -7.21 14.32
CA SER A 244 7.79 -7.64 15.53
C SER A 244 7.01 -6.46 16.08
N TYR A 245 5.73 -6.69 16.38
CA TYR A 245 4.82 -5.66 16.83
C TYR A 245 3.72 -6.24 17.71
N LYS A 246 3.13 -5.40 18.55
CA LYS A 246 2.03 -5.77 19.42
C LYS A 246 0.75 -5.06 18.97
N TYR A 247 -0.37 -5.77 19.05
CA TYR A 247 -1.70 -5.17 18.91
C TYR A 247 -2.31 -4.91 20.29
N ASN A 248 -2.59 -3.62 20.56
CA ASN A 248 -3.11 -3.13 21.84
C ASN A 248 -4.60 -2.76 21.78
N GLY A 249 -5.35 -3.31 20.82
CA GLY A 249 -6.77 -3.01 20.63
C GLY A 249 -7.72 -3.96 21.34
N GLU A 250 -9.02 -3.74 21.17
CA GLU A 250 -10.07 -4.46 21.90
C GLU A 250 -10.35 -5.87 21.36
N SER A 251 -9.90 -6.18 20.15
CA SER A 251 -10.11 -7.50 19.54
C SER A 251 -9.23 -8.55 20.23
N SER A 252 -9.86 -9.47 20.95
CA SER A 252 -9.18 -10.61 21.57
C SER A 252 -8.61 -11.60 20.56
N GLU A 253 -9.15 -11.64 19.34
CA GLU A 253 -8.64 -12.49 18.25
C GLU A 253 -7.22 -12.10 17.85
N TRP A 254 -6.92 -10.81 17.89
CA TRP A 254 -5.64 -10.25 17.47
C TRP A 254 -4.82 -9.70 18.64
N ALA A 255 -5.18 -10.00 19.89
CA ALA A 255 -4.46 -9.47 21.04
C ALA A 255 -3.05 -10.08 21.15
N GLY A 256 -2.07 -9.22 21.47
CA GLY A 256 -0.72 -9.65 21.82
C GLY A 256 0.32 -9.48 20.70
N ASP A 257 1.34 -10.32 20.77
CA ASP A 257 2.57 -10.15 20.00
C ASP A 257 2.45 -10.81 18.62
N HIS A 258 2.97 -10.14 17.61
CA HIS A 258 2.86 -10.51 16.21
C HIS A 258 4.18 -10.30 15.49
N ASN A 259 4.35 -11.09 14.43
CA ASN A 259 5.50 -11.03 13.56
C ASN A 259 5.02 -10.97 12.11
N ALA A 260 5.67 -10.16 11.30
CA ALA A 260 5.42 -10.03 9.87
C ALA A 260 6.72 -9.98 9.08
N VAL A 261 6.71 -10.59 7.89
CA VAL A 261 7.75 -10.41 6.87
C VAL A 261 7.14 -9.64 5.72
N ILE A 262 7.78 -8.54 5.32
CA ILE A 262 7.32 -7.65 4.26
C ILE A 262 8.46 -7.51 3.27
N ARG A 263 8.21 -7.70 1.98
CA ARG A 263 9.19 -7.38 0.94
C ARG A 263 8.73 -6.15 0.16
N LYS A 264 9.64 -5.20 0.01
CA LYS A 264 9.51 -4.04 -0.87
C LYS A 264 10.40 -4.24 -2.08
N THR A 265 9.86 -4.04 -3.28
CA THR A 265 10.65 -3.98 -4.51
C THR A 265 10.23 -2.82 -5.40
N MET A 266 11.13 -2.39 -6.28
CA MET A 266 10.93 -1.34 -7.27
C MET A 266 11.49 -1.77 -8.61
N ASP A 267 10.78 -1.47 -9.70
CA ASP A 267 11.20 -1.77 -11.08
C ASP A 267 11.98 -0.61 -11.74
N GLY A 268 12.28 0.44 -10.97
CA GLY A 268 12.99 1.63 -11.42
C GLY A 268 12.12 2.67 -12.15
N LYS A 269 10.83 2.40 -12.39
CA LYS A 269 9.92 3.38 -12.97
C LYS A 269 9.38 4.34 -11.90
N PRO A 270 9.15 5.63 -12.24
CA PRO A 270 8.63 6.59 -11.29
C PRO A 270 7.25 6.20 -10.75
N GLY A 271 7.11 6.19 -9.42
CA GLY A 271 5.83 5.86 -8.78
C GLY A 271 5.48 4.37 -8.78
N HIS A 272 6.46 3.52 -9.11
CA HIS A 272 6.32 2.07 -9.05
C HIS A 272 6.95 1.50 -7.78
N MET A 273 6.14 0.81 -6.97
CA MET A 273 6.59 0.09 -5.78
C MET A 273 5.66 -1.10 -5.55
N TYR A 274 6.27 -2.28 -5.36
CA TYR A 274 5.58 -3.50 -5.00
C TYR A 274 5.83 -3.84 -3.53
N ILE A 275 4.75 -4.11 -2.80
CA ILE A 275 4.74 -4.57 -1.42
C ILE A 275 4.05 -5.93 -1.37
N GLU A 276 4.75 -6.91 -0.84
CA GLU A 276 4.18 -8.22 -0.51
C GLU A 276 4.39 -8.54 0.97
N VAL A 277 3.40 -9.17 1.59
CA VAL A 277 3.45 -9.61 2.98
C VAL A 277 3.47 -11.14 2.99
N ALA A 278 4.28 -11.75 3.84
CA ALA A 278 4.28 -13.20 3.99
C ALA A 278 2.98 -13.69 4.62
N ALA A 279 2.45 -14.82 4.14
CA ALA A 279 1.34 -15.47 4.80
C ALA A 279 1.74 -15.85 6.24
N THR A 280 0.88 -15.52 7.21
CA THR A 280 1.07 -16.00 8.58
C THR A 280 0.91 -17.52 8.57
N ALA A 281 1.88 -18.25 9.13
CA ALA A 281 1.70 -19.68 9.37
C ALA A 281 0.60 -19.85 10.44
N ASP A 282 -0.41 -20.64 10.12
CA ASP A 282 -1.45 -21.10 11.06
C ASP A 282 -0.86 -21.93 12.20
#